data_AF-A0A8C5KK74-F1
#
_entry.id   AF-A0A8C5KK74-F1
#
_cell.length_a   1.000
_cell.length_b   1.000
_cell.length_c   1.000
_cell.angle_alpha   90.00
_cell.angle_beta   90.00
_cell.angle_gamma   90.00
#
_symmetry.space_group_name_H-M   'P 1'
#
loop_
_entity.id
_entity.type
_entity.pdbx_description
1 polymer ?
#
loop_
_entity_poly.entity_id
_entity_poly.type
_entity_poly.pdbx_seq_one_letter_code
_entity_poly.pdbx_strand_id
1 'polypeptide(L)'
;MKRTQTAEEREREAKKLKLLEEFEDTWLPYLTPKDDEFYQQWQLKYPKLVLREAGSVSEEIHKEVPEAFLTLLKHGCLFRDLVRIQGKDVLTPVSRILIGNPGYTYKYLNTRLFTVPWPVKGATINYTESEIAAACQTFLKLNEYFRVETMQALEELAVKEKAKEDEVPVCMTEFPRLGVGSSCDNKVDLKSRAAFNVTLLNFMDPQKMPYLKDEPYFGMGKMAVSWHHDENLVDKSAVAVYSYSCEDSEEESEDDSSFEGRDPDTWHVGFKISWDIETPGLAIPLQQGDCYFMLDDINATHQHCVLAGSQPRFSSTHRVAECSTGTLDYILQRCQLALQNVCADLDGGDVSLKSFEPAVLKQGEEIHNEVEFEWLRQFWFQGNRYSICTDWWCEPMTQLEGLWKKMESVTNAVLREVKREDLPVEQRNEILAAILVSLTTRQNLRREWHARCQSRVARTLPAHQKPECRPYWEKDDPSMPLPFDLTDLVAELKSQLLESKP
;
A
#
# COMPACT_ATOMS: atom_id res chain seq x y z
N MET A 1 -18.02 -8.65 -9.00
CA MET A 1 -18.71 -7.46 -9.57
C MET A 1 -17.62 -6.60 -10.20
N LYS A 2 -17.79 -6.10 -11.43
CA LYS A 2 -16.91 -5.03 -11.94
C LYS A 2 -16.97 -3.91 -10.90
N ARG A 3 -15.83 -3.48 -10.33
CA ARG A 3 -15.77 -2.34 -9.41
C ARG A 3 -16.49 -1.19 -10.12
N THR A 4 -17.66 -0.82 -9.61
CA THR A 4 -18.37 0.34 -10.13
C THR A 4 -17.49 1.53 -9.78
N GLN A 5 -16.87 2.15 -10.79
CA GLN A 5 -16.07 3.34 -10.56
C GLN A 5 -16.92 4.35 -9.79
N THR A 6 -16.35 4.88 -8.70
CA THR A 6 -17.03 5.90 -7.90
C THR A 6 -17.31 7.12 -8.79
N ALA A 7 -18.29 7.94 -8.42
CA ALA A 7 -18.59 9.16 -9.17
C ALA A 7 -17.34 10.05 -9.29
N GLU A 8 -16.54 10.10 -8.23
CA GLU A 8 -15.27 10.81 -8.17
C GLU A 8 -14.21 10.19 -9.10
N GLU A 9 -14.06 8.86 -9.16
CA GLU A 9 -13.15 8.18 -10.10
C GLU A 9 -13.53 8.48 -11.57
N ARG A 10 -14.83 8.53 -11.89
CA ARG A 10 -15.29 8.88 -13.23
C ARG A 10 -15.05 10.34 -13.58
N GLU A 11 -15.26 11.25 -12.63
CA GLU A 11 -14.97 12.68 -12.85
C GLU A 11 -13.46 12.89 -13.06
N ARG A 12 -12.63 12.22 -12.26
CA ARG A 12 -11.17 12.19 -12.39
C ARG A 12 -10.73 11.63 -13.74
N GLU A 13 -11.31 10.52 -14.19
CA GLU A 13 -11.00 9.91 -15.48
C GLU A 13 -11.49 10.77 -16.66
N ALA A 14 -12.65 11.41 -16.53
CA ALA A 14 -13.17 12.36 -17.52
C ALA A 14 -12.28 13.61 -17.61
N LYS A 15 -11.82 14.16 -16.48
CA LYS A 15 -10.82 15.25 -16.47
C LYS A 15 -9.55 14.78 -17.16
N LYS A 16 -8.98 13.64 -16.77
CA LYS A 16 -7.77 13.09 -17.39
C LYS A 16 -7.90 12.88 -18.91
N LEU A 17 -9.02 12.34 -19.38
CA LEU A 17 -9.27 12.14 -20.81
C LEU A 17 -9.37 13.48 -21.53
N LYS A 18 -10.10 14.44 -20.96
CA LYS A 18 -10.18 15.80 -21.50
C LYS A 18 -8.80 16.46 -21.58
N LEU A 19 -7.95 16.26 -20.58
CA LEU A 19 -6.56 16.74 -20.62
C LEU A 19 -5.81 16.10 -21.79
N LEU A 20 -5.87 14.77 -21.94
CA LEU A 20 -5.17 14.08 -23.03
C LEU A 20 -5.70 14.46 -24.43
N GLU A 21 -7.00 14.76 -24.56
CA GLU A 21 -7.62 15.24 -25.80
C GLU A 21 -7.23 16.69 -26.15
N GLU A 22 -6.99 17.55 -25.15
CA GLU A 22 -6.56 18.94 -25.38
C GLU A 22 -5.10 19.05 -25.84
N PHE A 23 -4.27 17.99 -25.70
CA PHE A 23 -2.82 18.01 -25.91
C PHE A 23 -2.29 17.14 -27.07
N GLU A 24 -3.09 16.86 -28.12
CA GLU A 24 -2.75 15.93 -29.22
C GLU A 24 -1.24 15.87 -29.59
N ASP A 25 -0.61 17.03 -29.89
CA ASP A 25 0.81 17.13 -30.31
C ASP A 25 1.67 18.10 -29.46
N THR A 26 1.19 18.60 -28.31
CA THR A 26 1.91 19.61 -27.51
C THR A 26 2.03 19.22 -26.04
N TRP A 27 3.24 19.33 -25.48
CA TRP A 27 3.53 19.05 -24.08
C TRP A 27 3.29 20.26 -23.19
N LEU A 28 2.82 20.02 -21.95
CA LEU A 28 2.84 21.00 -20.89
C LEU A 28 4.29 21.35 -20.49
N PRO A 29 4.58 22.60 -20.09
CA PRO A 29 5.91 22.97 -19.63
C PRO A 29 6.29 22.25 -18.33
N TYR A 30 7.55 21.90 -18.18
CA TYR A 30 8.13 21.52 -16.89
C TYR A 30 9.44 22.25 -16.67
N LEU A 31 9.85 22.33 -15.40
CA LEU A 31 11.06 23.00 -14.99
C LEU A 31 12.02 22.03 -14.29
N THR A 32 13.29 22.32 -14.44
CA THR A 32 14.46 21.67 -13.84
C THR A 32 15.36 22.74 -13.22
N PRO A 33 16.38 22.39 -12.43
CA PRO A 33 17.33 23.38 -11.92
C PRO A 33 18.07 24.20 -12.99
N LYS A 34 18.02 23.82 -14.27
CA LYS A 34 18.58 24.59 -15.39
C LYS A 34 17.73 25.81 -15.76
N ASP A 35 16.45 25.84 -15.35
CA ASP A 35 15.49 26.88 -15.70
C ASP A 35 15.46 27.98 -14.62
N ASP A 36 15.54 29.26 -15.03
CA ASP A 36 15.62 30.41 -14.11
C ASP A 36 14.43 30.50 -13.15
N GLU A 37 13.22 30.12 -13.60
CA GLU A 37 12.00 30.17 -12.78
C GLU A 37 11.85 28.99 -11.81
N PHE A 38 12.70 27.95 -11.89
CA PHE A 38 12.53 26.69 -11.16
C PHE A 38 12.40 26.89 -9.64
N TYR A 39 13.34 27.61 -9.02
CA TYR A 39 13.34 27.80 -7.57
C TYR A 39 12.18 28.67 -7.09
N GLN A 40 11.78 29.67 -7.89
CA GLN A 40 10.61 30.49 -7.60
C GLN A 40 9.33 29.65 -7.66
N GLN A 41 9.20 28.82 -8.69
CA GLN A 41 8.06 27.93 -8.86
C GLN A 41 7.98 26.89 -7.75
N TRP A 42 9.11 26.29 -7.36
CA TRP A 42 9.18 25.38 -6.22
C TRP A 42 8.67 26.06 -4.95
N GLN A 43 9.19 27.25 -4.62
CA GLN A 43 8.80 27.96 -3.40
C GLN A 43 7.32 28.37 -3.37
N LEU A 44 6.73 28.71 -4.52
CA LEU A 44 5.34 29.18 -4.60
C LEU A 44 4.32 28.06 -4.71
N LYS A 45 4.62 27.03 -5.52
CA LYS A 45 3.65 25.99 -5.90
C LYS A 45 3.94 24.63 -5.28
N TYR A 46 5.19 24.35 -4.90
CA TYR A 46 5.62 23.09 -4.31
C TYR A 46 6.32 23.26 -2.94
N PRO A 47 5.90 24.18 -2.04
CA PRO A 47 6.67 24.53 -0.83
C PRO A 47 6.78 23.39 0.20
N LYS A 48 5.89 22.39 0.11
CA LYS A 48 5.83 21.22 1.00
C LYS A 48 6.68 20.04 0.49
N LEU A 49 7.41 20.25 -0.61
CA LEU A 49 8.44 19.36 -1.11
C LEU A 49 9.80 19.87 -0.63
N VAL A 50 10.57 19.01 0.02
CA VAL A 50 11.88 19.37 0.56
C VAL A 50 12.92 18.42 -0.01
N LEU A 51 14.03 18.98 -0.50
CA LEU A 51 15.22 18.23 -0.90
C LEU A 51 16.32 18.41 0.17
N ARG A 52 17.02 17.33 0.46
CA ARG A 52 18.21 17.23 1.29
C ARG A 52 19.25 16.48 0.46
N GLU A 53 20.19 17.23 -0.11
CA GLU A 53 21.25 16.67 -0.93
C GLU A 53 22.14 15.73 -0.10
N ALA A 54 22.82 14.79 -0.75
CA ALA A 54 23.69 13.81 -0.10
C ALA A 54 24.66 14.44 0.93
N GLY A 55 25.22 15.62 0.67
CA GLY A 55 26.11 16.32 1.60
C GLY A 55 25.50 16.67 2.97
N SER A 56 24.18 16.62 3.11
CA SER A 56 23.45 16.88 4.37
C SER A 56 23.13 15.63 5.19
N VAL A 57 23.32 14.44 4.62
CA VAL A 57 23.05 13.15 5.28
C VAL A 57 24.33 12.62 5.91
N SER A 58 24.21 11.91 7.03
CA SER A 58 25.38 11.47 7.78
C SER A 58 26.23 10.46 7.00
N GLU A 59 27.55 10.55 7.15
CA GLU A 59 28.51 9.65 6.48
C GLU A 59 28.27 8.18 6.85
N GLU A 60 27.87 7.89 8.10
CA GLU A 60 27.50 6.53 8.54
C GLU A 60 26.33 5.98 7.71
N ILE A 61 25.28 6.77 7.50
CA ILE A 61 24.11 6.36 6.72
C ILE A 61 24.48 6.15 5.24
N HIS A 62 25.26 7.07 4.66
CA HIS A 62 25.72 6.94 3.28
C HIS A 62 26.61 5.74 3.02
N LYS A 63 27.31 5.25 4.04
CA LYS A 63 28.10 4.04 3.92
C LYS A 63 27.25 2.78 4.07
N GLU A 64 26.42 2.71 5.11
CA GLU A 64 25.69 1.49 5.45
C GLU A 64 24.49 1.22 4.52
N VAL A 65 23.74 2.24 4.12
CA VAL A 65 22.48 2.05 3.37
C VAL A 65 22.71 1.48 1.96
N PRO A 66 23.68 1.96 1.15
CA PRO A 66 24.04 1.34 -0.11
C PRO A 66 24.44 -0.14 0.02
N GLU A 67 25.27 -0.48 1.01
CA GLU A 67 25.66 -1.87 1.27
C GLU A 67 24.45 -2.74 1.62
N ALA A 68 23.50 -2.21 2.41
CA ALA A 68 22.25 -2.89 2.74
C ALA A 68 21.36 -3.11 1.51
N PHE A 69 21.24 -2.13 0.60
CA PHE A 69 20.53 -2.31 -0.68
C PHE A 69 21.13 -3.44 -1.51
N LEU A 70 22.45 -3.40 -1.71
CA LEU A 70 23.17 -4.39 -2.50
C LEU A 70 23.08 -5.79 -1.87
N THR A 71 23.10 -5.87 -0.54
CA THR A 71 22.91 -7.12 0.21
C THR A 71 21.52 -7.71 -0.05
N LEU A 72 20.45 -6.91 0.06
CA LEU A 72 19.09 -7.37 -0.23
C LEU A 72 18.93 -7.80 -1.70
N LEU A 73 19.57 -7.09 -2.64
CA LEU A 73 19.56 -7.49 -4.05
C LEU A 73 20.29 -8.82 -4.26
N LYS A 74 21.48 -8.99 -3.67
CA LYS A 74 22.30 -10.21 -3.73
C LYS A 74 21.52 -11.44 -3.22
N HIS A 75 20.74 -11.28 -2.15
CA HIS A 75 19.90 -12.34 -1.58
C HIS A 75 18.55 -12.51 -2.29
N GLY A 76 18.29 -11.75 -3.36
CA GLY A 76 17.05 -11.88 -4.14
C GLY A 76 15.79 -11.45 -3.39
N CYS A 77 15.91 -10.53 -2.45
CA CYS A 77 14.81 -10.11 -1.56
C CYS A 77 13.81 -9.15 -2.23
N LEU A 78 14.11 -8.61 -3.42
CA LEU A 78 13.25 -7.65 -4.12
C LEU A 78 12.49 -8.32 -5.26
N PHE A 79 11.18 -8.10 -5.31
CA PHE A 79 10.28 -8.79 -6.24
C PHE A 79 9.38 -7.80 -6.99
N ARG A 80 9.10 -8.08 -8.26
CA ARG A 80 8.06 -7.34 -8.99
C ARG A 80 6.70 -7.75 -8.46
N ASP A 81 5.84 -6.78 -8.19
CA ASP A 81 4.51 -7.04 -7.64
C ASP A 81 3.51 -7.29 -8.76
N LEU A 82 2.74 -8.37 -8.64
CA LEU A 82 1.60 -8.64 -9.53
C LEU A 82 0.38 -7.88 -9.03
N VAL A 83 0.25 -6.62 -9.44
CA VAL A 83 -0.79 -5.69 -9.00
C VAL A 83 -2.00 -5.70 -9.93
N ARG A 84 -3.10 -5.07 -9.49
CA ARG A 84 -4.31 -4.90 -10.31
C ARG A 84 -4.61 -3.43 -10.57
N ILE A 85 -4.54 -3.02 -11.83
CA ILE A 85 -4.80 -1.64 -12.27
C ILE A 85 -5.93 -1.68 -13.29
N GLN A 86 -7.03 -0.93 -13.04
CA GLN A 86 -8.20 -0.88 -13.91
C GLN A 86 -8.73 -2.28 -14.31
N GLY A 87 -8.69 -3.24 -13.37
CA GLY A 87 -9.14 -4.62 -13.60
C GLY A 87 -8.18 -5.51 -14.39
N LYS A 88 -6.99 -5.03 -14.74
CA LYS A 88 -5.94 -5.83 -15.41
C LYS A 88 -4.84 -6.19 -14.43
N ASP A 89 -4.36 -7.43 -14.52
CA ASP A 89 -3.21 -7.92 -13.76
C ASP A 89 -1.92 -7.51 -14.48
N VAL A 90 -1.06 -6.78 -13.78
CA VAL A 90 0.17 -6.18 -14.34
C VAL A 90 1.32 -6.37 -13.36
N LEU A 91 2.51 -6.70 -13.88
CA LEU A 91 3.72 -6.69 -13.07
C LEU A 91 4.32 -5.29 -13.04
N THR A 92 4.64 -4.79 -11.85
CA THR A 92 5.35 -3.53 -11.69
C THR A 92 6.70 -3.57 -12.42
N PRO A 93 7.15 -2.48 -13.08
CA PRO A 93 8.51 -2.44 -13.63
C PRO A 93 9.58 -2.51 -12.53
N VAL A 94 9.28 -1.88 -11.39
CA VAL A 94 10.11 -1.83 -10.20
C VAL A 94 9.97 -3.11 -9.36
N SER A 95 11.09 -3.62 -8.86
CA SER A 95 11.16 -4.69 -7.87
C SER A 95 11.17 -4.11 -6.45
N ARG A 96 10.47 -4.74 -5.51
CA ARG A 96 10.19 -4.17 -4.19
C ARG A 96 10.29 -5.16 -3.05
N ILE A 97 10.53 -4.62 -1.86
CA ILE A 97 10.40 -5.30 -0.57
C ILE A 97 9.86 -4.30 0.45
N LEU A 98 8.93 -4.75 1.30
CA LEU A 98 8.45 -3.95 2.42
C LEU A 98 9.24 -4.34 3.68
N ILE A 99 9.92 -3.37 4.30
CA ILE A 99 10.58 -3.55 5.60
C ILE A 99 9.85 -2.66 6.61
N GLY A 100 9.70 -3.09 7.86
CA GLY A 100 9.01 -2.25 8.85
C GLY A 100 8.76 -2.92 10.18
N ASN A 101 7.80 -2.39 10.93
CA ASN A 101 7.41 -2.96 12.22
C ASN A 101 6.91 -4.42 12.08
N PRO A 102 7.21 -5.29 13.07
CA PRO A 102 6.65 -6.65 13.11
C PRO A 102 5.12 -6.64 13.07
N GLY A 103 4.55 -7.46 12.19
CA GLY A 103 3.09 -7.59 12.06
C GLY A 103 2.40 -6.49 11.28
N TYR A 104 3.13 -5.53 10.74
CA TYR A 104 2.56 -4.44 9.94
C TYR A 104 2.44 -4.86 8.47
N THR A 105 1.50 -4.22 7.78
CA THR A 105 1.29 -4.40 6.34
C THR A 105 1.07 -3.05 5.67
N TYR A 106 1.31 -3.00 4.36
CA TYR A 106 1.06 -1.81 3.55
C TYR A 106 0.32 -2.21 2.27
N LYS A 107 -0.87 -1.67 2.05
CA LYS A 107 -1.71 -2.03 0.90
C LYS A 107 -1.67 -0.94 -0.17
N TYR A 108 -1.35 -1.34 -1.40
CA TYR A 108 -1.40 -0.46 -2.56
C TYR A 108 -1.83 -1.25 -3.80
N LEU A 109 -2.58 -0.63 -4.73
CA LEU A 109 -3.04 -1.25 -5.98
C LEU A 109 -3.68 -2.64 -5.77
N ASN A 110 -4.52 -2.74 -4.74
CA ASN A 110 -5.18 -3.97 -4.27
C ASN A 110 -4.24 -5.15 -3.93
N THR A 111 -3.02 -4.84 -3.51
CA THR A 111 -2.01 -5.81 -3.08
C THR A 111 -1.50 -5.41 -1.71
N ARG A 112 -1.68 -6.28 -0.71
CA ARG A 112 -1.18 -6.08 0.65
C ARG A 112 0.23 -6.65 0.76
N LEU A 113 1.21 -5.78 0.97
CA LEU A 113 2.58 -6.18 1.27
C LEU A 113 2.73 -6.43 2.77
N PHE A 114 3.46 -7.48 3.13
CA PHE A 114 3.76 -7.88 4.50
C PHE A 114 5.20 -7.50 4.84
N THR A 115 5.44 -6.95 6.02
CA THR A 115 6.79 -6.49 6.40
C THR A 115 7.74 -7.68 6.56
N VAL A 116 8.92 -7.59 5.96
CA VAL A 116 10.11 -8.22 6.53
C VAL A 116 10.49 -7.35 7.72
N PRO A 117 10.32 -7.85 8.95
CA PRO A 117 10.36 -6.98 10.11
C PRO A 117 11.78 -6.50 10.36
N TRP A 118 11.94 -5.24 10.76
CA TRP A 118 13.20 -4.75 11.31
C TRP A 118 13.30 -5.07 12.82
N PRO A 119 14.50 -5.08 13.42
CA PRO A 119 14.67 -5.44 14.82
C PRO A 119 14.19 -4.32 15.77
N VAL A 120 12.96 -4.43 16.29
CA VAL A 120 12.45 -3.59 17.39
C VAL A 120 12.65 -4.26 18.74
N LYS A 121 12.83 -3.44 19.78
CA LYS A 121 12.98 -3.91 21.16
C LYS A 121 11.76 -4.77 21.58
N GLY A 122 12.02 -6.00 22.02
CA GLY A 122 11.00 -6.94 22.48
C GLY A 122 10.48 -7.91 21.43
N ALA A 123 10.90 -7.78 20.16
CA ALA A 123 10.60 -8.76 19.12
C ALA A 123 11.81 -9.67 18.88
N THR A 124 11.58 -10.99 18.83
CA THR A 124 12.56 -11.95 18.32
C THR A 124 12.18 -12.29 16.89
N ILE A 125 13.10 -12.09 15.95
CA ILE A 125 12.87 -12.29 14.52
C ILE A 125 13.89 -13.30 14.02
N ASN A 126 13.43 -14.36 13.36
CA ASN A 126 14.32 -15.26 12.65
C ASN A 126 14.41 -14.82 11.18
N TYR A 127 15.60 -14.42 10.78
CA TYR A 127 15.93 -14.15 9.39
C TYR A 127 16.59 -15.39 8.80
N THR A 128 16.41 -15.60 7.49
CA THR A 128 17.04 -16.71 6.77
C THR A 128 18.57 -16.57 6.79
N GLU A 129 19.06 -15.32 6.72
CA GLU A 129 20.49 -14.99 6.71
C GLU A 129 20.79 -13.81 7.65
N SER A 130 21.94 -13.82 8.31
CA SER A 130 22.36 -12.71 9.20
C SER A 130 22.61 -11.40 8.45
N GLU A 131 23.03 -11.49 7.18
CA GLU A 131 23.22 -10.32 6.30
C GLU A 131 21.88 -9.59 6.05
N ILE A 132 20.76 -10.33 5.94
CA ILE A 132 19.42 -9.74 5.78
C ILE A 132 19.00 -9.03 7.07
N ALA A 133 19.25 -9.65 8.22
CA ALA A 133 19.00 -9.04 9.53
C ALA A 133 19.75 -7.69 9.68
N ALA A 134 21.02 -7.67 9.28
CA ALA A 134 21.84 -6.46 9.30
C ALA A 134 21.28 -5.37 8.36
N ALA A 135 20.86 -5.74 7.14
CA ALA A 135 20.23 -4.81 6.22
C ALA A 135 18.94 -4.20 6.82
N CYS A 136 18.07 -5.02 7.42
CA CYS A 136 16.86 -4.53 8.10
C CYS A 136 17.18 -3.61 9.28
N GLN A 137 18.24 -3.88 10.04
CA GLN A 137 18.74 -2.99 11.09
C GLN A 137 19.21 -1.64 10.53
N THR A 138 19.89 -1.63 9.39
CA THR A 138 20.32 -0.41 8.70
C THR A 138 19.11 0.43 8.25
N PHE A 139 18.08 -0.18 7.68
CA PHE A 139 16.86 0.56 7.30
C PHE A 139 16.09 1.09 8.52
N LEU A 140 16.16 0.44 9.68
CA LEU A 140 15.64 1.00 10.93
C LEU A 140 16.46 2.22 11.40
N LYS A 141 17.79 2.19 11.28
CA LYS A 141 18.63 3.38 11.58
C LYS A 141 18.27 4.55 10.64
N LEU A 142 18.13 4.29 9.35
CA LEU A 142 17.68 5.28 8.36
C LEU A 142 16.30 5.83 8.72
N ASN A 143 15.38 4.97 9.17
CA ASN A 143 14.05 5.36 9.61
C ASN A 143 14.09 6.37 10.77
N GLU A 144 14.95 6.13 11.77
CA GLU A 144 15.12 7.06 12.90
C GLU A 144 15.73 8.40 12.47
N TYR A 145 16.71 8.38 11.58
CA TYR A 145 17.27 9.59 11.00
C TYR A 145 16.19 10.41 10.27
N PHE A 146 15.44 9.77 9.37
CA PHE A 146 14.35 10.43 8.65
C PHE A 146 13.24 10.94 9.55
N ARG A 147 12.93 10.26 10.65
CA ARG A 147 11.96 10.76 11.63
C ARG A 147 12.43 12.11 12.20
N VAL A 148 13.71 12.26 12.52
CA VAL A 148 14.27 13.52 13.03
C VAL A 148 14.25 14.61 11.96
N GLU A 149 14.76 14.34 10.77
CA GLU A 149 14.78 15.31 9.65
C GLU A 149 13.38 15.78 9.27
N THR A 150 12.42 14.85 9.21
CA THR A 150 11.03 15.16 8.88
C THR A 150 10.38 16.02 9.96
N MET A 151 10.62 15.71 11.25
CA MET A 151 10.11 16.54 12.34
C MET A 151 10.65 17.97 12.25
N GLN A 152 11.95 18.14 11.99
CA GLN A 152 12.55 19.45 11.81
C GLN A 152 11.93 20.19 10.60
N ALA A 153 11.80 19.52 9.45
CA ALA A 153 11.24 20.13 8.26
C ALA A 153 9.77 20.55 8.42
N LEU A 154 8.97 19.76 9.15
CA LEU A 154 7.59 20.13 9.48
C LEU A 154 7.52 21.31 10.48
N GLU A 155 8.44 21.38 11.46
CA GLU A 155 8.54 22.53 12.36
C GLU A 155 8.92 23.81 11.61
N GLU A 156 9.88 23.74 10.69
CA GLU A 156 10.26 24.85 9.79
C GLU A 156 9.09 25.29 8.90
N LEU A 157 8.34 24.35 8.35
CA LEU A 157 7.14 24.61 7.54
C LEU A 157 6.09 25.36 8.37
N ALA A 158 5.79 24.88 9.59
CA ALA A 158 4.82 25.51 10.48
C ALA A 158 5.22 26.94 10.88
N VAL A 159 6.52 27.22 11.05
CA VAL A 159 7.01 28.59 11.30
C VAL A 159 6.80 29.48 10.08
N LYS A 160 7.11 28.99 8.87
CA LYS A 160 6.91 29.74 7.62
C LYS A 160 5.42 30.04 7.36
N GLU A 161 4.53 29.10 7.65
CA GLU A 161 3.09 29.31 7.48
C GLU A 161 2.55 30.38 8.44
N LYS A 162 2.98 30.38 9.71
CA LYS A 162 2.62 31.41 10.68
C LYS A 162 3.08 32.81 10.28
N ALA A 163 4.33 32.93 9.80
CA ALA A 163 4.85 34.23 9.34
C ALA A 163 4.03 34.81 8.18
N LYS A 164 3.53 33.96 7.27
CA LYS A 164 2.66 34.38 6.17
C LYS A 164 1.27 34.80 6.64
N GLU A 165 0.72 34.17 7.68
CA GLU A 165 -0.57 34.58 8.28
C GLU A 165 -0.46 35.97 8.93
N ASP A 166 0.66 36.24 9.62
CA ASP A 166 0.90 37.52 10.30
C ASP A 166 1.18 38.69 9.33
N GLU A 167 1.63 38.42 8.10
CA GLU A 167 1.88 39.43 7.04
C GLU A 167 0.61 39.89 6.30
N VAL A 168 -0.52 39.20 6.42
CA VAL A 168 -1.78 39.61 5.77
C VAL A 168 -2.44 40.75 6.57
N PRO A 169 -2.63 41.97 6.03
CA PRO A 169 -3.27 43.04 6.76
C PRO A 169 -4.71 42.67 7.14
N VAL A 170 -5.03 42.73 8.43
CA VAL A 170 -6.38 42.53 8.97
C VAL A 170 -7.31 43.62 8.41
N CYS A 171 -7.95 43.35 7.27
CA CYS A 171 -9.12 44.09 6.80
C CYS A 171 -10.23 43.10 6.47
N MET A 172 -11.26 43.13 7.34
CA MET A 172 -12.57 42.47 7.25
C MET A 172 -12.60 40.94 7.39
N THR A 173 -12.84 40.45 8.61
CA THR A 173 -14.17 39.91 9.00
C THR A 173 -14.12 39.38 10.44
N GLU A 174 -14.94 39.96 11.31
CA GLU A 174 -15.29 39.39 12.61
C GLU A 174 -16.14 38.13 12.39
N PHE A 175 -15.54 36.95 12.58
CA PHE A 175 -16.27 35.73 12.93
C PHE A 175 -15.55 35.07 14.10
N PRO A 176 -16.24 34.74 15.21
CA PRO A 176 -15.59 34.09 16.35
C PRO A 176 -15.25 32.65 15.96
N ARG A 177 -13.97 32.37 15.70
CA ARG A 177 -13.48 30.99 15.55
C ARG A 177 -13.32 30.36 16.94
N LEU A 178 -14.19 29.41 17.22
CA LEU A 178 -14.07 28.46 18.33
C LEU A 178 -12.78 27.64 18.17
N GLY A 179 -12.00 27.56 19.24
CA GLY A 179 -10.99 26.53 19.46
C GLY A 179 -9.57 26.87 19.03
N VAL A 180 -8.89 27.75 19.77
CA VAL A 180 -7.42 27.82 19.74
C VAL A 180 -6.90 26.56 20.43
N GLY A 181 -6.50 25.57 19.64
CA GLY A 181 -5.77 24.39 20.12
C GLY A 181 -4.46 24.82 20.77
N SER A 182 -4.16 24.25 21.92
CA SER A 182 -2.96 24.55 22.71
C SER A 182 -1.70 24.15 21.93
N SER A 183 -0.56 24.83 22.12
CA SER A 183 0.69 24.51 21.41
C SER A 183 1.24 23.09 21.71
N CYS A 184 0.69 22.43 22.73
CA CYS A 184 0.94 21.01 23.00
C CYS A 184 0.27 20.07 21.98
N ASP A 185 -0.89 20.43 21.43
CA ASP A 185 -1.64 19.58 20.49
C ASP A 185 -0.94 19.48 19.13
N ASN A 186 -0.37 20.60 18.66
CA ASN A 186 0.38 20.63 17.40
C ASN A 186 1.67 19.78 17.45
N LYS A 187 2.35 19.70 18.59
CA LYS A 187 3.58 18.89 18.73
C LYS A 187 3.32 17.39 18.72
N VAL A 188 2.17 16.95 19.24
CA VAL A 188 1.77 15.53 19.21
C VAL A 188 1.40 15.12 17.79
N ASP A 189 0.67 15.99 17.07
CA ASP A 189 0.29 15.78 15.68
C ASP A 189 1.53 15.65 14.76
N LEU A 190 2.49 16.58 14.87
CA LEU A 190 3.75 16.54 14.10
C LEU A 190 4.54 15.23 14.29
N LYS A 191 4.64 14.74 15.53
CA LYS A 191 5.32 13.47 15.83
C LYS A 191 4.62 12.29 15.16
N SER A 192 3.29 12.27 15.15
CA SER A 192 2.52 11.20 14.53
C SER A 192 2.68 11.18 13.01
N ARG A 193 2.74 12.35 12.37
CA ARG A 193 2.92 12.50 10.92
C ARG A 193 4.31 12.11 10.42
N ALA A 194 5.30 12.06 11.30
CA ALA A 194 6.67 11.59 11.03
C ALA A 194 6.96 10.18 11.60
N ALA A 195 5.99 9.51 12.23
CA ALA A 195 6.17 8.21 12.89
C ALA A 195 6.20 7.06 11.88
N PHE A 196 7.19 7.05 11.00
CA PHE A 196 7.36 6.05 9.95
C PHE A 196 7.38 4.64 10.55
N ASN A 197 6.47 3.80 10.08
CA ASN A 197 6.26 2.44 10.59
C ASN A 197 6.67 1.36 9.57
N VAL A 198 6.88 1.76 8.31
CA VAL A 198 7.38 0.92 7.23
C VAL A 198 8.24 1.74 6.25
N THR A 199 9.08 1.06 5.49
CA THR A 199 9.67 1.55 4.25
C THR A 199 9.42 0.57 3.11
N LEU A 200 8.99 1.10 1.97
CA LEU A 200 8.88 0.34 0.72
C LEU A 200 10.14 0.61 -0.10
N LEU A 201 11.00 -0.40 -0.19
CA LEU A 201 12.22 -0.34 -0.99
C LEU A 201 11.88 -0.61 -2.45
N ASN A 202 12.62 0.05 -3.34
CA ASN A 202 12.46 -0.05 -4.78
C ASN A 202 13.83 -0.32 -5.40
N PHE A 203 13.86 -1.16 -6.44
CA PHE A 203 15.00 -1.34 -7.33
C PHE A 203 14.52 -1.47 -8.76
N MET A 204 15.23 -0.82 -9.68
CA MET A 204 15.06 -1.04 -11.10
C MET A 204 16.38 -0.84 -11.82
N ASP A 205 16.66 -1.75 -12.74
CA ASP A 205 17.74 -1.67 -13.71
C ASP A 205 17.10 -1.32 -15.08
N PRO A 206 17.23 -0.08 -15.57
CA PRO A 206 16.62 0.36 -16.83
C PRO A 206 17.07 -0.46 -18.04
N GLN A 207 18.30 -0.98 -18.01
CA GLN A 207 18.87 -1.79 -19.10
C GLN A 207 18.24 -3.18 -19.13
N LYS A 208 17.95 -3.77 -17.97
CA LYS A 208 17.23 -5.06 -17.85
C LYS A 208 15.71 -4.92 -17.93
N MET A 209 15.17 -3.72 -17.70
CA MET A 209 13.73 -3.42 -17.77
C MET A 209 13.45 -2.22 -18.70
N PRO A 210 13.69 -2.36 -20.02
CA PRO A 210 13.57 -1.24 -20.97
C PRO A 210 12.12 -0.88 -21.32
N TYR A 211 11.14 -1.70 -20.93
CA TYR A 211 9.73 -1.52 -21.26
C TYR A 211 9.05 -0.47 -20.37
N LEU A 212 9.52 0.77 -20.45
CA LEU A 212 9.02 1.91 -19.69
C LEU A 212 8.11 2.77 -20.55
N LYS A 213 7.06 3.32 -19.92
CA LYS A 213 6.14 4.26 -20.57
C LYS A 213 6.76 5.65 -20.59
N ASP A 214 6.51 6.39 -21.64
CA ASP A 214 6.77 7.84 -21.65
C ASP A 214 5.78 8.56 -20.74
N GLU A 215 6.28 9.59 -20.08
CA GLU A 215 5.48 10.53 -19.30
C GLU A 215 4.49 11.24 -20.25
N PRO A 216 3.19 11.26 -19.93
CA PRO A 216 2.15 11.58 -20.92
C PRO A 216 1.74 13.05 -21.02
N TYR A 217 2.24 13.96 -20.17
CA TYR A 217 1.72 15.34 -20.11
C TYR A 217 2.77 16.41 -20.39
N PHE A 218 3.99 16.25 -19.88
CA PHE A 218 5.03 17.27 -19.85
C PHE A 218 6.23 16.93 -20.75
N GLY A 219 6.33 15.70 -21.25
CA GLY A 219 7.46 15.27 -22.06
C GLY A 219 8.69 14.98 -21.21
N MET A 220 8.50 14.60 -19.94
CA MET A 220 9.60 14.29 -19.01
C MET A 220 10.33 12.95 -19.32
N GLY A 221 9.96 12.25 -20.40
CA GLY A 221 10.60 11.01 -20.83
C GLY A 221 10.15 9.76 -20.05
N LYS A 222 11.00 8.75 -19.93
CA LYS A 222 10.63 7.42 -19.41
C LYS A 222 10.31 7.42 -17.93
N MET A 223 9.19 6.80 -17.54
CA MET A 223 8.76 6.62 -16.15
C MET A 223 9.04 5.21 -15.64
N ALA A 224 9.80 5.09 -14.55
CA ALA A 224 9.88 3.88 -13.73
C ALA A 224 8.58 3.63 -12.96
N VAL A 225 7.97 4.71 -12.45
CA VAL A 225 6.67 4.72 -11.76
C VAL A 225 5.84 5.86 -12.32
N SER A 226 4.64 5.57 -12.81
CA SER A 226 3.74 6.56 -13.39
C SER A 226 3.18 7.53 -12.34
N TRP A 227 2.57 8.63 -12.79
CA TRP A 227 1.86 9.58 -11.93
C TRP A 227 0.87 8.90 -10.98
N HIS A 228 1.05 9.12 -9.69
CA HIS A 228 0.19 8.57 -8.64
C HIS A 228 0.19 9.43 -7.37
N HIS A 229 -0.74 9.10 -6.49
CA HIS A 229 -0.68 9.43 -5.07
C HIS A 229 -0.27 8.16 -4.33
N ASP A 230 0.51 8.30 -3.27
CA ASP A 230 0.74 7.19 -2.36
C ASP A 230 -0.57 6.82 -1.66
N GLU A 231 -0.94 5.53 -1.73
CA GLU A 231 -2.13 4.98 -1.11
C GLU A 231 -1.86 4.59 0.36
N ASN A 232 -2.93 4.37 1.15
CA ASN A 232 -2.87 3.79 2.49
C ASN A 232 -1.87 4.49 3.45
N LEU A 233 -1.84 5.82 3.41
CA LEU A 233 -1.08 6.65 4.35
C LEU A 233 -2.03 7.27 5.38
N VAL A 234 -1.53 7.50 6.59
CA VAL A 234 -2.22 8.32 7.58
C VAL A 234 -2.42 9.73 7.00
N ASP A 235 -3.57 10.35 7.26
CA ASP A 235 -3.88 11.69 6.74
C ASP A 235 -2.77 12.69 7.09
N LYS A 236 -2.34 13.47 6.09
CA LYS A 236 -1.25 14.46 6.20
C LYS A 236 0.08 13.94 6.76
N SER A 237 0.27 12.62 6.78
CA SER A 237 1.56 12.06 7.15
C SER A 237 2.59 12.32 6.05
N ALA A 238 3.84 12.50 6.48
CA ALA A 238 4.94 12.71 5.56
C ALA A 238 5.35 11.40 4.88
N VAL A 239 6.14 11.55 3.82
CA VAL A 239 6.90 10.46 3.19
C VAL A 239 8.34 10.96 3.02
N ALA A 240 9.31 10.16 3.45
CA ALA A 240 10.73 10.46 3.30
C ALA A 240 11.39 9.42 2.39
N VAL A 241 12.22 9.86 1.44
CA VAL A 241 12.80 8.98 0.43
C VAL A 241 14.30 9.15 0.36
N TYR A 242 15.04 8.07 0.57
CA TYR A 242 16.47 7.97 0.23
C TYR A 242 16.60 7.47 -1.20
N SER A 243 17.35 8.16 -2.05
CA SER A 243 17.61 7.78 -3.43
C SER A 243 19.05 7.31 -3.60
N TYR A 244 19.28 6.17 -4.25
CA TYR A 244 20.63 5.66 -4.51
C TYR A 244 20.77 5.18 -5.95
N SER A 245 21.31 6.04 -6.82
CA SER A 245 21.71 5.67 -8.17
C SER A 245 23.04 4.92 -8.12
N CYS A 246 23.14 3.80 -8.84
CA CYS A 246 24.37 3.02 -8.96
C CYS A 246 25.20 3.59 -10.10
N GLU A 247 25.96 4.66 -9.85
CA GLU A 247 26.93 5.18 -10.81
C GLU A 247 28.28 4.47 -10.63
N ASP A 248 28.94 4.16 -11.75
CA ASP A 248 30.35 3.79 -11.72
C ASP A 248 31.15 5.07 -11.49
N SER A 249 31.95 5.11 -10.44
CA SER A 249 32.62 6.30 -9.91
C SER A 249 33.76 6.87 -10.79
N GLU A 250 33.72 6.71 -12.12
CA GLU A 250 34.86 7.04 -12.99
C GLU A 250 34.56 7.82 -14.28
N GLU A 251 33.35 8.31 -14.53
CA GLU A 251 33.14 9.25 -15.65
C GLU A 251 32.31 10.46 -15.19
N GLU A 252 32.97 11.44 -14.57
CA GLU A 252 32.52 12.83 -14.70
C GLU A 252 32.64 13.18 -16.19
N SER A 253 31.61 12.90 -16.98
CA SER A 253 31.49 13.51 -18.29
C SER A 253 31.24 15.00 -18.06
N GLU A 254 32.31 15.81 -18.10
CA GLU A 254 32.27 17.28 -18.23
C GLU A 254 31.62 17.74 -19.57
N ASP A 255 30.82 16.88 -20.22
CA ASP A 255 29.97 17.32 -21.31
C ASP A 255 28.74 17.96 -20.67
N ASP A 256 28.83 19.28 -20.53
CA ASP A 256 27.75 20.23 -20.29
C ASP A 256 26.73 20.08 -21.43
N SER A 257 25.99 18.97 -21.38
CA SER A 257 25.18 18.52 -22.48
C SER A 257 23.99 19.48 -22.60
N SER A 258 23.95 20.16 -23.74
CA SER A 258 22.97 21.18 -24.12
C SER A 258 21.57 20.59 -24.39
N PHE A 259 21.15 19.60 -23.61
CA PHE A 259 19.82 19.03 -23.72
C PHE A 259 18.79 20.06 -23.23
N GLU A 260 17.77 20.29 -24.06
CA GLU A 260 16.57 21.01 -23.63
C GLU A 260 15.82 20.15 -22.60
N GLY A 261 15.65 20.67 -21.39
CA GLY A 261 14.94 20.01 -20.30
C GLY A 261 15.81 19.08 -19.43
N ARG A 262 15.17 18.05 -18.86
CA ARG A 262 15.81 17.16 -17.87
C ARG A 262 16.80 16.20 -18.51
N ASP A 263 17.86 15.87 -17.77
CA ASP A 263 18.86 14.91 -18.20
C ASP A 263 18.26 13.48 -18.32
N PRO A 264 18.27 12.85 -19.51
CA PRO A 264 17.72 11.50 -19.72
C PRO A 264 18.45 10.41 -18.91
N ASP A 265 19.73 10.60 -18.61
CA ASP A 265 20.59 9.64 -17.93
C ASP A 265 20.50 9.73 -16.40
N THR A 266 20.15 10.91 -15.86
CA THR A 266 19.94 11.09 -14.43
C THR A 266 18.53 10.67 -14.00
N TRP A 267 18.42 10.06 -12.81
CA TRP A 267 17.15 9.76 -12.17
C TRP A 267 16.49 11.02 -11.63
N HIS A 268 15.17 11.14 -11.76
CA HIS A 268 14.44 12.27 -11.22
C HIS A 268 13.17 11.83 -10.49
N VAL A 269 12.69 12.68 -9.58
CA VAL A 269 11.31 12.65 -9.11
C VAL A 269 10.54 13.78 -9.78
N GLY A 270 9.42 13.44 -10.42
CA GLY A 270 8.52 14.39 -11.05
C GLY A 270 7.37 14.77 -10.13
N PHE A 271 6.99 16.04 -10.08
CA PHE A 271 5.82 16.54 -9.35
C PHE A 271 4.89 17.37 -10.24
N LYS A 272 3.58 17.22 -10.04
CA LYS A 272 2.55 18.07 -10.66
C LYS A 272 1.41 18.32 -9.67
N ILE A 273 0.75 19.46 -9.78
CA ILE A 273 -0.53 19.68 -9.08
C ILE A 273 -1.58 18.73 -9.68
N SER A 274 -2.42 18.16 -8.81
CA SER A 274 -3.47 17.24 -9.24
C SER A 274 -4.52 17.98 -10.06
N TRP A 275 -4.89 17.44 -11.22
CA TRP A 275 -5.90 18.01 -12.13
C TRP A 275 -5.56 19.38 -12.73
N ASP A 276 -4.39 19.92 -12.44
CA ASP A 276 -3.87 21.16 -13.00
C ASP A 276 -3.09 20.89 -14.29
N ILE A 277 -3.29 21.79 -15.26
CA ILE A 277 -2.65 21.80 -16.58
C ILE A 277 -2.04 23.14 -16.95
N GLU A 278 -2.12 24.14 -16.07
CA GLU A 278 -1.52 25.45 -16.30
C GLU A 278 -0.16 25.51 -15.63
N THR A 279 -0.06 24.98 -14.42
CA THR A 279 1.16 25.04 -13.61
C THR A 279 2.24 24.09 -14.18
N PRO A 280 3.44 24.59 -14.54
CA PRO A 280 4.53 23.72 -14.95
C PRO A 280 4.86 22.65 -13.91
N GLY A 281 5.10 21.42 -14.38
CA GLY A 281 5.60 20.34 -13.54
C GLY A 281 7.04 20.59 -13.10
N LEU A 282 7.49 19.91 -12.04
CA LEU A 282 8.91 19.91 -11.65
C LEU A 282 9.52 18.54 -11.92
N ALA A 283 10.72 18.51 -12.50
CA ALA A 283 11.57 17.33 -12.56
C ALA A 283 12.84 17.60 -11.75
N ILE A 284 12.93 16.99 -10.57
CA ILE A 284 14.04 17.22 -9.62
C ILE A 284 15.07 16.10 -9.77
N PRO A 285 16.33 16.42 -10.12
CA PRO A 285 17.37 15.42 -10.25
C PRO A 285 17.66 14.78 -8.89
N LEU A 286 17.95 13.49 -8.92
CA LEU A 286 18.27 12.69 -7.73
C LEU A 286 19.63 12.03 -7.93
N GLN A 287 20.64 12.64 -7.32
CA GLN A 287 22.00 12.13 -7.27
C GLN A 287 22.13 10.99 -6.25
N GLN A 288 23.30 10.37 -6.24
CA GLN A 288 23.59 9.28 -5.32
C GLN A 288 23.49 9.72 -3.86
N GLY A 289 22.47 9.22 -3.17
CA GLY A 289 22.25 9.44 -1.74
C GLY A 289 21.39 10.67 -1.41
N ASP A 290 20.88 11.38 -2.41
CA ASP A 290 19.92 12.46 -2.19
C ASP A 290 18.65 11.96 -1.50
N CYS A 291 18.11 12.82 -0.64
CA CYS A 291 16.88 12.58 0.08
C CYS A 291 15.82 13.63 -0.27
N TYR A 292 14.57 13.20 -0.44
CA TYR A 292 13.46 14.13 -0.57
C TYR A 292 12.29 13.77 0.34
N PHE A 293 11.54 14.79 0.72
CA PHE A 293 10.45 14.69 1.69
C PHE A 293 9.18 15.30 1.10
N MET A 294 8.11 14.52 1.14
CA MET A 294 6.75 14.96 0.87
C MET A 294 6.09 15.26 2.20
N LEU A 295 5.83 16.53 2.50
CA LEU A 295 5.31 16.97 3.78
C LEU A 295 3.80 17.26 3.73
N ASP A 296 3.13 17.00 4.87
CA ASP A 296 1.73 17.37 5.11
C ASP A 296 0.79 16.87 3.98
N ASP A 297 0.01 17.75 3.36
CA ASP A 297 -0.98 17.39 2.35
C ASP A 297 -0.42 17.31 0.92
N ILE A 298 0.90 17.37 0.71
CA ILE A 298 1.46 17.39 -0.65
C ILE A 298 1.12 16.11 -1.41
N ASN A 299 1.10 14.95 -0.76
CA ASN A 299 0.71 13.70 -1.41
C ASN A 299 -0.79 13.66 -1.79
N ALA A 300 -1.64 14.49 -1.16
CA ALA A 300 -3.06 14.59 -1.52
C ALA A 300 -3.31 15.65 -2.62
N THR A 301 -2.58 16.77 -2.56
CA THR A 301 -2.75 17.91 -3.46
C THR A 301 -1.96 17.74 -4.76
N HIS A 302 -0.86 17.00 -4.74
CA HIS A 302 0.02 16.77 -5.88
C HIS A 302 0.11 15.29 -6.22
N GLN A 303 0.42 15.02 -7.49
CA GLN A 303 0.84 13.70 -7.95
C GLN A 303 2.34 13.71 -8.13
N HIS A 304 2.96 12.55 -7.93
CA HIS A 304 4.37 12.37 -8.24
C HIS A 304 4.60 11.16 -9.15
N CYS A 305 5.71 11.18 -9.87
CA CYS A 305 6.19 10.07 -10.69
C CYS A 305 7.69 9.88 -10.48
N VAL A 306 8.21 8.74 -10.91
CA VAL A 306 9.66 8.48 -10.89
C VAL A 306 10.12 8.37 -12.34
N LEU A 307 10.97 9.30 -12.74
CA LEU A 307 11.57 9.36 -14.07
C LEU A 307 12.86 8.55 -14.05
N ALA A 308 12.98 7.61 -14.97
CA ALA A 308 14.12 6.73 -15.06
C ALA A 308 15.32 7.46 -15.69
N GLY A 309 16.48 7.29 -15.05
CA GLY A 309 17.79 7.50 -15.67
C GLY A 309 18.24 6.26 -16.45
N SER A 310 19.53 6.20 -16.79
CA SER A 310 20.13 5.06 -17.52
C SER A 310 20.73 3.99 -16.61
N GLN A 311 21.19 4.39 -15.42
CA GLN A 311 21.82 3.47 -14.47
C GLN A 311 20.81 2.76 -13.54
N PRO A 312 21.14 1.60 -12.97
CA PRO A 312 20.34 0.99 -11.91
C PRO A 312 20.17 1.92 -10.72
N ARG A 313 19.00 1.88 -10.06
CA ARG A 313 18.74 2.74 -8.91
C ARG A 313 17.88 2.04 -7.88
N PHE A 314 18.24 2.27 -6.63
CA PHE A 314 17.47 1.94 -5.46
C PHE A 314 16.77 3.17 -4.87
N SER A 315 15.70 2.93 -4.12
CA SER A 315 15.21 3.91 -3.16
C SER A 315 14.58 3.26 -1.93
N SER A 316 14.61 3.95 -0.80
CA SER A 316 13.90 3.57 0.44
C SER A 316 12.82 4.62 0.71
N THR A 317 11.54 4.27 0.56
CA THR A 317 10.41 5.20 0.75
C THR A 317 9.71 4.94 2.08
N HIS A 318 10.07 5.72 3.10
CA HIS A 318 9.57 5.62 4.48
C HIS A 318 8.19 6.27 4.61
N ARG A 319 7.27 5.56 5.25
CA ARG A 319 5.83 5.86 5.24
C ARG A 319 5.24 5.69 6.63
N VAL A 320 4.24 6.51 6.93
CA VAL A 320 3.29 6.23 8.02
C VAL A 320 2.09 5.51 7.40
N ALA A 321 2.21 4.20 7.24
CA ALA A 321 1.13 3.38 6.72
C ALA A 321 -0.11 3.52 7.64
N GLU A 322 -1.27 3.77 7.04
CA GLU A 322 -2.53 3.55 7.74
C GLU A 322 -2.65 2.04 7.97
N CYS A 323 -2.51 1.64 9.23
CA CYS A 323 -2.57 0.25 9.64
C CYS A 323 -3.62 -0.01 10.74
N SER A 324 -4.64 0.85 10.90
CA SER A 324 -5.72 0.65 11.89
C SER A 324 -6.45 -0.67 11.70
N THR A 325 -6.49 -1.16 10.45
CA THR A 325 -7.01 -2.48 10.04
C THR A 325 -5.95 -3.35 9.37
N GLY A 326 -4.67 -2.98 9.51
CA GLY A 326 -3.56 -3.52 8.72
C GLY A 326 -2.46 -4.18 9.54
N THR A 327 -2.72 -4.53 10.81
CA THR A 327 -1.75 -5.22 11.68
C THR A 327 -2.20 -6.63 12.06
N LEU A 328 -1.22 -7.51 12.33
CA LEU A 328 -1.49 -8.88 12.77
C LEU A 328 -2.35 -8.89 14.04
N ASP A 329 -2.00 -8.05 15.02
CA ASP A 329 -2.75 -7.94 16.27
C ASP A 329 -4.22 -7.56 16.03
N TYR A 330 -4.47 -6.62 15.12
CA TYR A 330 -5.82 -6.25 14.73
C TYR A 330 -6.60 -7.46 14.19
N ILE A 331 -6.08 -8.17 13.19
CA ILE A 331 -6.83 -9.27 12.58
C ILE A 331 -6.99 -10.46 13.54
N LEU A 332 -6.02 -10.72 14.41
CA LEU A 332 -6.16 -11.73 15.46
C LEU A 332 -7.26 -11.35 16.44
N GLN A 333 -7.33 -10.09 16.87
CA GLN A 333 -8.41 -9.59 17.72
C GLN A 333 -9.78 -9.70 17.04
N ARG A 334 -9.86 -9.39 15.74
CA ARG A 334 -11.08 -9.58 14.93
C ARG A 334 -11.48 -11.05 14.90
N CYS A 335 -10.53 -11.95 14.62
CA CYS A 335 -10.82 -13.39 14.60
C CYS A 335 -11.30 -13.90 15.98
N GLN A 336 -10.67 -13.45 17.07
CA GLN A 336 -11.11 -13.77 18.42
C GLN A 336 -12.54 -13.27 18.68
N LEU A 337 -12.87 -12.04 18.26
CA LEU A 337 -14.23 -11.48 18.38
C LEU A 337 -15.26 -12.36 17.67
N ALA A 338 -15.01 -12.78 16.43
CA ALA A 338 -15.92 -13.68 15.71
C ALA A 338 -16.11 -15.02 16.44
N LEU A 339 -15.03 -15.58 16.98
CA LEU A 339 -15.06 -16.86 17.69
C LEU A 339 -15.63 -16.76 19.12
N GLN A 340 -15.90 -15.57 19.65
CA GLN A 340 -16.65 -15.44 20.92
C GLN A 340 -18.05 -16.05 20.82
N ASN A 341 -18.65 -16.08 19.62
CA ASN A 341 -19.94 -16.72 19.39
C ASN A 341 -19.88 -18.27 19.35
N VAL A 342 -18.69 -18.87 19.41
CA VAL A 342 -18.52 -20.33 19.44
C VAL A 342 -18.54 -20.84 20.88
N CYS A 343 -19.27 -21.92 21.14
CA CYS A 343 -19.27 -22.62 22.44
C CYS A 343 -17.90 -23.25 22.72
N ALA A 344 -17.41 -23.16 23.96
CA ALA A 344 -16.01 -23.42 24.30
C ALA A 344 -15.57 -24.90 24.24
N ASP A 345 -16.50 -25.87 24.23
CA ASP A 345 -16.20 -27.23 24.72
C ASP A 345 -16.77 -28.38 23.88
N LEU A 346 -16.52 -28.44 22.57
CA LEU A 346 -16.74 -29.69 21.84
C LEU A 346 -15.47 -30.07 21.06
N ASP A 347 -14.68 -30.96 21.64
CA ASP A 347 -13.54 -31.69 21.04
C ASP A 347 -13.94 -32.60 19.86
N GLY A 348 -15.11 -32.37 19.25
CA GLY A 348 -15.76 -33.28 18.32
C GLY A 348 -16.30 -32.60 17.09
N GLY A 349 -15.53 -31.74 16.41
CA GLY A 349 -15.76 -31.28 15.02
C GLY A 349 -17.04 -30.46 14.72
N ASP A 350 -18.11 -30.62 15.50
CA ASP A 350 -19.38 -29.93 15.39
C ASP A 350 -19.33 -28.64 16.20
N VAL A 351 -19.25 -27.53 15.48
CA VAL A 351 -19.32 -26.19 16.05
C VAL A 351 -20.77 -25.88 16.44
N SER A 352 -20.97 -25.50 17.70
CA SER A 352 -22.23 -24.92 18.19
C SER A 352 -22.04 -23.43 18.50
N LEU A 353 -23.09 -22.65 18.23
CA LEU A 353 -23.08 -21.20 18.38
C LEU A 353 -23.89 -20.77 19.60
N LYS A 354 -23.43 -19.73 20.29
CA LYS A 354 -24.08 -19.15 21.48
C LYS A 354 -25.28 -18.30 21.12
N SER A 355 -25.24 -17.61 19.97
CA SER A 355 -26.27 -16.69 19.50
C SER A 355 -26.47 -16.80 17.99
N PHE A 356 -27.73 -16.70 17.58
CA PHE A 356 -28.16 -16.58 16.19
C PHE A 356 -28.74 -15.19 15.90
N GLU A 357 -28.44 -14.19 16.74
CA GLU A 357 -28.85 -12.81 16.51
C GLU A 357 -28.27 -12.27 15.18
N PRO A 358 -29.08 -11.63 14.32
CA PRO A 358 -28.66 -11.17 13.00
C PRO A 358 -27.36 -10.34 12.99
N ALA A 359 -27.20 -9.43 13.96
CA ALA A 359 -26.02 -8.57 14.05
C ALA A 359 -24.73 -9.36 14.35
N VAL A 360 -24.82 -10.38 15.23
CA VAL A 360 -23.69 -11.23 15.61
C VAL A 360 -23.28 -12.13 14.44
N LEU A 361 -24.25 -12.74 13.76
CA LEU A 361 -23.99 -13.58 12.60
C LEU A 361 -23.37 -12.78 11.45
N LYS A 362 -23.93 -11.60 11.16
CA LYS A 362 -23.37 -10.69 10.15
C LYS A 362 -21.92 -10.33 10.46
N GLN A 363 -21.62 -9.93 11.70
CA GLN A 363 -20.27 -9.59 12.11
C GLN A 363 -19.30 -10.77 11.97
N GLY A 364 -19.71 -11.99 12.37
CA GLY A 364 -18.91 -13.19 12.19
C GLY A 364 -18.58 -13.47 10.74
N GLU A 365 -19.56 -13.38 9.84
CA GLU A 365 -19.38 -13.61 8.41
C GLU A 365 -18.56 -12.51 7.70
N GLU A 366 -18.65 -11.26 8.18
CA GLU A 366 -17.80 -10.15 7.71
C GLU A 366 -16.34 -10.34 8.11
N ILE A 367 -16.06 -10.72 9.36
CA ILE A 367 -14.71 -11.04 9.84
C ILE A 367 -14.14 -12.25 9.11
N HIS A 368 -14.97 -13.25 8.83
CA HIS A 368 -14.59 -14.42 8.05
C HIS A 368 -14.11 -14.02 6.64
N ASN A 369 -14.82 -13.11 5.97
CA ASN A 369 -14.37 -12.55 4.69
C ASN A 369 -13.07 -11.75 4.83
N GLU A 370 -12.97 -10.94 5.89
CA GLU A 370 -11.80 -10.11 6.15
C GLU A 370 -10.51 -10.94 6.26
N VAL A 371 -10.48 -11.97 7.11
CA VAL A 371 -9.30 -12.85 7.24
C VAL A 371 -9.03 -13.64 5.94
N GLU A 372 -10.05 -14.06 5.21
CA GLU A 372 -9.86 -14.80 3.96
C GLU A 372 -9.23 -13.92 2.85
N PHE A 373 -9.79 -12.72 2.61
CA PHE A 373 -9.46 -11.92 1.42
C PHE A 373 -8.45 -10.82 1.66
N GLU A 374 -8.37 -10.26 2.87
CA GLU A 374 -7.41 -9.21 3.19
C GLU A 374 -6.09 -9.75 3.75
N TRP A 375 -6.07 -11.02 4.20
CA TRP A 375 -4.89 -11.63 4.82
C TRP A 375 -4.43 -12.88 4.08
N LEU A 376 -5.17 -14.00 4.18
CA LEU A 376 -4.72 -15.30 3.66
C LEU A 376 -4.47 -15.26 2.15
N ARG A 377 -5.49 -14.85 1.37
CA ARG A 377 -5.34 -14.81 -0.09
C ARG A 377 -4.33 -13.76 -0.55
N GLN A 378 -4.21 -12.63 0.15
CA GLN A 378 -3.17 -11.64 -0.15
C GLN A 378 -1.76 -12.20 0.06
N PHE A 379 -1.54 -12.91 1.17
CA PHE A 379 -0.24 -13.50 1.49
C PHE A 379 0.13 -14.62 0.51
N TRP A 380 -0.74 -15.61 0.33
CA TRP A 380 -0.46 -16.77 -0.52
C TRP A 380 -0.41 -16.42 -2.01
N PHE A 381 -1.12 -15.37 -2.44
CA PHE A 381 -1.00 -14.85 -3.80
C PHE A 381 0.41 -14.35 -4.15
N GLN A 382 1.22 -14.01 -3.15
CA GLN A 382 2.60 -13.56 -3.34
C GLN A 382 3.61 -14.72 -3.29
N GLY A 383 3.12 -15.97 -3.27
CA GLY A 383 3.93 -17.18 -3.41
C GLY A 383 4.88 -17.44 -2.25
N ASN A 384 4.57 -16.96 -1.04
CA ASN A 384 5.42 -17.04 0.15
C ASN A 384 6.86 -16.52 -0.09
N ARG A 385 7.03 -15.56 -1.01
CA ARG A 385 8.33 -14.96 -1.35
C ARG A 385 9.09 -14.40 -0.14
N TYR A 386 8.37 -14.02 0.91
CA TYR A 386 8.94 -13.54 2.18
C TYR A 386 9.81 -14.57 2.89
N SER A 387 9.57 -15.87 2.69
CA SER A 387 10.38 -16.96 3.25
C SER A 387 11.84 -16.95 2.79
N ILE A 388 12.15 -16.24 1.70
CA ILE A 388 13.55 -15.97 1.28
C ILE A 388 14.24 -15.08 2.32
N CYS A 389 13.50 -14.18 2.97
CA CYS A 389 14.03 -13.19 3.90
C CYS A 389 13.89 -13.62 5.37
N THR A 390 12.73 -14.14 5.74
CA THR A 390 12.32 -14.41 7.12
C THR A 390 11.17 -15.41 7.18
N ASP A 391 11.11 -16.18 8.27
CA ASP A 391 9.97 -17.07 8.57
C ASP A 391 8.85 -16.37 9.37
N TRP A 392 8.98 -15.08 9.66
CA TRP A 392 8.16 -14.38 10.66
C TRP A 392 6.65 -14.54 10.44
N TRP A 393 6.20 -14.55 9.18
CA TRP A 393 4.78 -14.69 8.83
C TRP A 393 4.29 -16.15 8.75
N CYS A 394 5.16 -17.15 8.84
CA CYS A 394 4.78 -18.56 8.70
C CYS A 394 3.84 -19.04 9.81
N GLU A 395 4.19 -18.81 11.07
CA GLU A 395 3.33 -19.15 12.21
C GLU A 395 2.06 -18.29 12.25
N PRO A 396 2.12 -16.94 12.13
CA PRO A 396 0.93 -16.10 12.03
C PRO A 396 -0.06 -16.52 10.95
N MET A 397 0.41 -16.83 9.73
CA MET A 397 -0.48 -17.25 8.64
C MET A 397 -1.08 -18.64 8.89
N THR A 398 -0.33 -19.55 9.52
CA THR A 398 -0.86 -20.85 9.97
C THR A 398 -1.95 -20.67 11.02
N GLN A 399 -1.76 -19.75 11.97
CA GLN A 399 -2.75 -19.42 12.99
C GLN A 399 -4.01 -18.80 12.36
N LEU A 400 -3.86 -17.83 11.46
CA LEU A 400 -4.98 -17.20 10.76
C LEU A 400 -5.76 -18.21 9.91
N GLU A 401 -5.07 -19.15 9.25
CA GLU A 401 -5.72 -20.22 8.49
C GLU A 401 -6.49 -21.18 9.41
N GLY A 402 -5.93 -21.51 10.59
CA GLY A 402 -6.63 -22.29 11.61
C GLY A 402 -7.89 -21.60 12.14
N LEU A 403 -7.82 -20.28 12.39
CA LEU A 403 -8.96 -19.47 12.81
C LEU A 403 -10.02 -19.36 11.70
N TRP A 404 -9.60 -19.09 10.47
CA TRP A 404 -10.45 -19.08 9.28
C TRP A 404 -11.15 -20.43 9.08
N LYS A 405 -10.45 -21.56 9.22
CA LYS A 405 -11.04 -22.89 9.09
C LYS A 405 -12.13 -23.15 10.14
N LYS A 406 -11.97 -22.63 11.37
CA LYS A 406 -13.04 -22.66 12.37
C LYS A 406 -14.25 -21.82 11.94
N MET A 407 -14.04 -20.70 11.26
CA MET A 407 -15.13 -19.86 10.74
C MET A 407 -15.88 -20.51 9.58
N GLU A 408 -15.24 -21.34 8.75
CA GLU A 408 -15.97 -22.20 7.78
C GLU A 408 -16.97 -23.13 8.50
N SER A 409 -16.57 -23.70 9.65
CA SER A 409 -17.49 -24.49 10.49
C SER A 409 -18.59 -23.64 11.15
N VAL A 410 -18.31 -22.38 11.50
CA VAL A 410 -19.33 -21.43 11.97
C VAL A 410 -20.37 -21.19 10.88
N THR A 411 -19.94 -20.88 9.65
CA THR A 411 -20.85 -20.69 8.51
C THR A 411 -21.70 -21.95 8.29
N ASN A 412 -21.11 -23.14 8.37
CA ASN A 412 -21.85 -24.41 8.28
C ASN A 412 -22.91 -24.55 9.38
N ALA A 413 -22.59 -24.21 10.63
CA ALA A 413 -23.54 -24.25 11.73
C ALA A 413 -24.72 -23.28 11.52
N VAL A 414 -24.46 -22.06 11.02
CA VAL A 414 -25.52 -21.11 10.64
C VAL A 414 -26.43 -21.69 9.56
N LEU A 415 -25.86 -22.35 8.54
CA LEU A 415 -26.65 -22.95 7.46
C LEU A 415 -27.50 -24.14 7.93
N ARG A 416 -26.99 -24.94 8.88
CA ARG A 416 -27.78 -25.99 9.54
C ARG A 416 -28.97 -25.41 10.31
N GLU A 417 -28.76 -24.30 11.01
CA GLU A 417 -29.84 -23.62 11.73
C GLU A 417 -30.92 -23.10 10.78
N VAL A 418 -30.53 -22.45 9.69
CA VAL A 418 -31.47 -21.96 8.66
C VAL A 418 -32.32 -23.11 8.09
N LYS A 419 -31.74 -24.31 7.95
CA LYS A 419 -32.41 -25.52 7.44
C LYS A 419 -33.23 -26.27 8.49
N ARG A 420 -33.24 -25.83 9.75
CA ARG A 420 -34.03 -26.48 10.81
C ARG A 420 -35.53 -26.29 10.53
N GLU A 421 -36.29 -27.38 10.58
CA GLU A 421 -37.71 -27.40 10.19
C GLU A 421 -38.61 -26.58 11.13
N ASP A 422 -38.26 -26.53 12.41
CA ASP A 422 -39.00 -25.86 13.49
C ASP A 422 -38.61 -24.39 13.69
N LEU A 423 -37.64 -23.86 12.91
CA LEU A 423 -37.26 -22.46 12.98
C LEU A 423 -38.37 -21.56 12.39
N PRO A 424 -38.91 -20.57 13.14
CA PRO A 424 -39.91 -19.65 12.62
C PRO A 424 -39.42 -18.92 11.37
N VAL A 425 -40.30 -18.80 10.36
CA VAL A 425 -39.95 -18.22 9.05
C VAL A 425 -39.41 -16.79 9.18
N GLU A 426 -39.97 -15.99 10.08
CA GLU A 426 -39.49 -14.62 10.35
C GLU A 426 -38.03 -14.61 10.84
N GLN A 427 -37.71 -15.45 11.83
CA GLN A 427 -36.33 -15.58 12.34
C GLN A 427 -35.38 -16.12 11.27
N ARG A 428 -35.82 -17.12 10.48
CA ARG A 428 -35.06 -17.63 9.34
C ARG A 428 -34.72 -16.51 8.36
N ASN A 429 -35.70 -15.68 8.01
CA ASN A 429 -35.52 -14.57 7.08
C ASN A 429 -34.58 -13.49 7.61
N GLU A 430 -34.64 -13.17 8.90
CA GLU A 430 -33.71 -12.23 9.53
C GLU A 430 -32.26 -12.74 9.46
N ILE A 431 -32.04 -14.02 9.77
CA ILE A 431 -30.72 -14.65 9.65
C ILE A 431 -30.23 -14.62 8.20
N LEU A 432 -31.09 -15.03 7.24
CA LEU A 432 -30.76 -15.01 5.81
C LEU A 432 -30.38 -13.60 5.33
N ALA A 433 -31.18 -12.59 5.69
CA ALA A 433 -30.90 -11.20 5.33
C ALA A 433 -29.57 -10.70 5.90
N ALA A 434 -29.19 -11.16 7.10
CA ALA A 434 -27.95 -10.79 7.76
C ALA A 434 -26.69 -11.35 7.07
N ILE A 435 -26.73 -12.61 6.62
CA ILE A 435 -25.53 -13.32 6.12
C ILE A 435 -25.38 -13.31 4.59
N LEU A 436 -26.48 -13.13 3.85
CA LEU A 436 -26.50 -13.35 2.40
C LEU A 436 -25.54 -12.43 1.63
N VAL A 437 -25.38 -11.18 2.10
CA VAL A 437 -24.45 -10.21 1.50
C VAL A 437 -23.00 -10.69 1.66
N SER A 438 -22.63 -11.16 2.85
CA SER A 438 -21.29 -11.68 3.13
C SER A 438 -20.99 -12.95 2.33
N LEU A 439 -21.93 -13.89 2.22
CA LEU A 439 -21.77 -15.12 1.43
C LEU A 439 -21.67 -14.84 -0.08
N THR A 440 -22.51 -13.92 -0.59
CA THR A 440 -22.43 -13.49 -1.99
C THR A 440 -21.09 -12.82 -2.29
N THR A 441 -20.59 -12.00 -1.36
CA THR A 441 -19.29 -11.34 -1.46
C THR A 441 -18.16 -12.36 -1.45
N ARG A 442 -18.20 -13.34 -0.53
CA ARG A 442 -17.24 -14.45 -0.44
C ARG A 442 -17.15 -15.21 -1.75
N GLN A 443 -18.29 -15.60 -2.32
CA GLN A 443 -18.32 -16.31 -3.60
C GLN A 443 -17.70 -15.50 -4.75
N ASN A 444 -18.04 -14.22 -4.84
CA ASN A 444 -17.50 -13.33 -5.87
C ASN A 444 -15.99 -13.16 -5.73
N LEU A 445 -15.49 -12.95 -4.52
CA LEU A 445 -14.08 -12.76 -4.24
C LEU A 445 -13.29 -14.07 -4.42
N ARG A 446 -13.80 -15.23 -4.00
CA ARG A 446 -13.17 -16.54 -4.28
C ARG A 446 -12.94 -16.74 -5.77
N ARG A 447 -13.96 -16.45 -6.60
CA ARG A 447 -13.85 -16.51 -8.06
C ARG A 447 -12.82 -15.53 -8.61
N GLU A 448 -12.82 -14.29 -8.12
CA GLU A 448 -11.86 -13.26 -8.54
C GLU A 448 -10.41 -13.66 -8.21
N TRP A 449 -10.15 -14.11 -6.99
CA TRP A 449 -8.83 -14.53 -6.54
C TRP A 449 -8.35 -15.78 -7.27
N HIS A 450 -9.22 -16.77 -7.45
CA HIS A 450 -8.91 -17.96 -8.23
C HIS A 450 -8.51 -17.60 -9.67
N ALA A 451 -9.26 -16.71 -10.34
CA ALA A 451 -8.91 -16.22 -11.66
C ALA A 451 -7.59 -15.43 -11.68
N ARG A 452 -7.34 -14.60 -10.65
CA ARG A 452 -6.09 -13.82 -10.51
C ARG A 452 -4.87 -14.74 -10.37
N CYS A 453 -4.94 -15.77 -9.53
CA CYS A 453 -3.87 -16.77 -9.35
C CYS A 453 -3.58 -17.52 -10.66
N GLN A 454 -4.59 -17.70 -11.51
CA GLN A 454 -4.47 -18.44 -12.76
C GLN A 454 -4.24 -17.55 -13.99
N SER A 455 -4.06 -16.24 -13.83
CA SER A 455 -3.85 -15.31 -14.93
C SER A 455 -2.60 -15.69 -15.76
N ARG A 456 -2.57 -15.32 -17.04
CA ARG A 456 -1.42 -15.60 -17.92
C ARG A 456 -0.12 -15.02 -17.35
N VAL A 457 -0.19 -13.82 -16.78
CA VAL A 457 0.95 -13.15 -16.17
C VAL A 457 1.41 -13.91 -14.92
N ALA A 458 0.49 -14.31 -14.03
CA ALA A 458 0.83 -15.12 -12.85
C ALA A 458 1.59 -16.41 -13.20
N ARG A 459 1.17 -17.11 -14.27
CA ARG A 459 1.81 -18.37 -14.70
C ARG A 459 3.25 -18.20 -15.21
N THR A 460 3.64 -16.99 -15.61
CA THR A 460 5.01 -16.69 -16.06
C THR A 460 5.98 -16.44 -14.92
N LEU A 461 5.50 -16.32 -13.67
CA LEU A 461 6.35 -16.05 -12.52
C LEU A 461 7.23 -17.26 -12.14
N PRO A 462 8.44 -17.02 -11.61
CA PRO A 462 9.31 -18.06 -11.07
C PRO A 462 8.62 -18.88 -9.97
N ALA A 463 9.05 -20.13 -9.77
CA ALA A 463 8.40 -21.05 -8.82
C ALA A 463 8.21 -20.47 -7.41
N HIS A 464 9.22 -19.78 -6.88
CA HIS A 464 9.20 -19.14 -5.55
C HIS A 464 8.38 -17.83 -5.47
N GLN A 465 7.76 -17.41 -6.58
CA GLN A 465 6.86 -16.25 -6.68
C GLN A 465 5.50 -16.62 -7.27
N LYS A 466 5.26 -17.91 -7.58
CA LYS A 466 4.00 -18.33 -8.19
C LYS A 466 2.86 -18.09 -7.22
N PRO A 467 1.81 -17.37 -7.63
CA PRO A 467 0.65 -17.18 -6.78
C PRO A 467 0.02 -18.52 -6.38
N GLU A 468 -0.14 -18.72 -5.07
CA GLU A 468 -0.82 -19.86 -4.52
C GLU A 468 -2.28 -19.48 -4.22
N CYS A 469 -3.22 -20.18 -4.86
CA CYS A 469 -4.64 -20.01 -4.54
C CYS A 469 -4.95 -20.75 -3.23
N ARG A 470 -4.62 -20.15 -2.09
CA ARG A 470 -4.80 -20.75 -0.76
C ARG A 470 -5.58 -19.80 0.17
N PRO A 471 -6.53 -20.33 0.97
CA PRO A 471 -7.00 -21.72 1.02
C PRO A 471 -7.84 -22.11 -0.21
N TYR A 472 -7.71 -23.37 -0.62
CA TYR A 472 -8.47 -24.02 -1.71
C TYR A 472 -8.61 -25.51 -1.42
N TRP A 473 -9.74 -26.09 -1.82
CA TRP A 473 -10.05 -27.50 -1.67
C TRP A 473 -11.04 -27.93 -2.74
N GLU A 474 -11.00 -29.22 -3.07
CA GLU A 474 -11.94 -29.84 -4.01
C GLU A 474 -13.27 -30.18 -3.33
N LYS A 475 -14.32 -30.43 -4.12
CA LYS A 475 -15.68 -30.66 -3.63
C LYS A 475 -15.80 -31.88 -2.70
N ASP A 476 -14.90 -32.85 -2.85
CA ASP A 476 -14.88 -34.12 -2.13
C ASP A 476 -13.92 -34.13 -0.93
N ASP A 477 -13.30 -33.00 -0.57
CA ASP A 477 -12.43 -32.90 0.60
C ASP A 477 -13.24 -33.04 1.91
N PRO A 478 -13.10 -34.16 2.67
CA PRO A 478 -13.87 -34.39 3.88
C PRO A 478 -13.40 -33.53 5.07
N SER A 479 -12.25 -32.86 4.94
CA SER A 479 -11.69 -32.01 5.99
C SER A 479 -12.31 -30.62 6.04
N MET A 480 -13.15 -30.28 5.05
CA MET A 480 -13.82 -28.98 4.91
C MET A 480 -15.35 -29.15 4.99
N PRO A 481 -16.04 -28.34 5.82
CA PRO A 481 -17.48 -28.53 6.07
C PRO A 481 -18.37 -27.96 4.96
N LEU A 482 -17.83 -27.10 4.10
CA LEU A 482 -18.53 -26.41 3.01
C LEU A 482 -17.73 -26.53 1.72
N PRO A 483 -18.37 -26.47 0.54
CA PRO A 483 -17.66 -26.40 -0.72
C PRO A 483 -16.93 -25.06 -0.88
N PHE A 484 -15.81 -25.06 -1.61
CA PHE A 484 -15.13 -23.81 -1.98
C PHE A 484 -16.05 -22.90 -2.82
N ASP A 485 -16.75 -23.48 -3.80
CA ASP A 485 -17.75 -22.80 -4.63
C ASP A 485 -19.10 -22.78 -3.93
N LEU A 486 -19.54 -21.58 -3.54
CA LEU A 486 -20.79 -21.33 -2.83
C LEU A 486 -21.94 -20.95 -3.78
N THR A 487 -21.80 -21.12 -5.11
CA THR A 487 -22.81 -20.68 -6.09
C THR A 487 -24.20 -21.26 -5.81
N ASP A 488 -24.31 -22.58 -5.67
CA ASP A 488 -25.59 -23.27 -5.46
C ASP A 488 -26.20 -22.87 -4.12
N LEU A 489 -25.38 -22.80 -3.09
CA LEU A 489 -25.78 -22.41 -1.74
C LEU A 489 -26.32 -20.97 -1.72
N VAL A 490 -25.62 -20.01 -2.32
CA VAL A 490 -26.08 -18.61 -2.39
C VAL A 490 -27.38 -18.50 -3.20
N ALA A 491 -27.56 -19.31 -4.26
CA ALA A 491 -28.80 -19.33 -5.03
C ALA A 491 -29.98 -19.91 -4.22
N GLU A 492 -29.76 -21.01 -3.47
CA GLU A 492 -30.74 -21.62 -2.58
C GLU A 492 -31.24 -20.61 -1.53
N LEU A 493 -30.32 -19.96 -0.81
CA LEU A 493 -30.67 -18.97 0.22
C LEU A 493 -31.41 -17.75 -0.34
N LYS A 494 -31.08 -17.33 -1.57
CA LYS A 494 -31.82 -16.26 -2.28
C LYS A 494 -33.25 -16.67 -2.61
N SER A 495 -33.47 -17.90 -3.06
CA SER A 495 -34.82 -18.39 -3.36
C SER A 495 -35.68 -18.41 -2.11
N GLN A 496 -35.16 -18.97 -1.01
CA GLN A 496 -35.87 -19.04 0.28
C GLN A 496 -36.28 -17.65 0.82
N LEU A 497 -35.41 -16.65 0.67
CA LEU A 497 -35.71 -15.27 1.08
C LEU A 497 -36.73 -14.57 0.17
N LEU A 498 -36.88 -15.02 -1.08
CA LEU A 498 -37.86 -14.48 -2.02
C LEU A 498 -39.24 -15.14 -1.87
N GLU A 499 -39.28 -16.44 -1.61
CA GLU A 499 -40.53 -17.21 -1.39
C GLU A 499 -41.31 -16.77 -0.14
N SER A 500 -40.67 -16.02 0.75
CA SER A 500 -41.22 -15.57 2.03
C SER A 500 -41.63 -14.10 2.03
N LYS A 501 -41.51 -13.39 0.90
CA LYS A 501 -42.11 -12.06 0.70
C LYS A 501 -43.52 -12.24 0.11
N PRO A 502 -44.55 -11.64 0.71
CA PRO A 502 -45.95 -11.77 0.27
C PRO A 502 -46.23 -11.18 -1.11
#